data_AF-A0A3N5FZH2-F1
#
_entry.id   AF-A0A3N5FZH2-F1
#
_cell.length_a   1.000
_cell.length_b   1.000
_cell.length_c   1.000
_cell.angle_alpha   90.00
_cell.angle_beta   90.00
_cell.angle_gamma   90.00
#
_symmetry.space_group_name_H-M   'P 1'
#
loop_
_entity.id
_entity.type
_entity.pdbx_description
1 polymer ?
#
loop_
_entity_poly.entity_id
_entity_poly.type
_entity_poly.pdbx_seq_one_letter_code
_entity_poly.pdbx_strand_id
1 'polypeptide(L)'
;PPPTGVDLVPSAPPSDIFRQPTAEPEPPPDQEPPPPGGLVSQRNASGTAILAPALPAEAAVASASLKAGAAPAAARQGPAVRLWLAPARLTVSAGDRFEVRVQATAGQAVSHLPLSLQFDPAVLAVDKVERGEFLGGEGEAQVMSDAGRPGVLVIGASRLGKAQGVTGTGTVVRIVFRAVADGSTALGLEGKALDAELKPLAVRSKPAVVEVSGEPDSTGRPERPAAPVPNGEA
;
A
#
# COMPACT_ATOMS: atom_id res chain seq x y z
N PRO A 1 57.75 -37.94 -4.32
CA PRO A 1 56.48 -38.57 -4.78
C PRO A 1 55.29 -37.78 -4.19
N PRO A 2 54.60 -36.95 -4.98
CA PRO A 2 53.37 -36.31 -4.55
C PRO A 2 52.16 -37.25 -4.72
N PRO A 3 51.09 -37.11 -3.91
CA PRO A 3 49.92 -37.98 -3.98
C PRO A 3 49.03 -37.69 -5.19
N THR A 4 48.34 -38.75 -5.59
CA THR A 4 47.50 -38.98 -6.76
C THR A 4 46.38 -37.94 -6.94
N GLY A 5 46.20 -37.50 -8.19
CA GLY A 5 45.22 -36.50 -8.60
C GLY A 5 43.78 -36.96 -8.45
N VAL A 6 42.91 -36.00 -8.11
CA VAL A 6 41.46 -36.17 -8.16
C VAL A 6 40.99 -35.94 -9.60
N ASP A 7 40.31 -36.93 -10.14
CA ASP A 7 39.72 -36.94 -11.48
C ASP A 7 38.47 -36.03 -11.47
N LEU A 8 38.61 -34.82 -12.04
CA LEU A 8 37.48 -33.94 -12.31
C LEU A 8 36.93 -34.28 -13.69
N VAL A 9 36.04 -35.28 -13.75
CA VAL A 9 35.15 -35.42 -14.91
C VAL A 9 34.28 -34.16 -15.03
N PRO A 10 34.26 -33.47 -16.19
CA PRO A 10 33.28 -32.45 -16.46
C PRO A 10 31.94 -33.13 -16.77
N SER A 11 31.02 -33.14 -15.81
CA SER A 11 29.64 -33.55 -16.08
C SER A 11 28.99 -32.49 -16.97
N ALA A 12 28.50 -32.94 -18.13
CA ALA A 12 27.98 -32.15 -19.22
C ALA A 12 26.79 -31.23 -18.81
N PRO A 13 26.55 -30.13 -19.56
CA PRO A 13 25.45 -29.21 -19.29
C PRO A 13 24.12 -29.79 -19.78
N PRO A 14 23.00 -29.66 -19.03
CA PRO A 14 21.69 -29.76 -19.64
C PRO A 14 21.29 -28.41 -20.23
N SER A 15 21.20 -28.41 -21.55
CA SER A 15 20.44 -27.49 -22.38
C SER A 15 19.04 -27.24 -21.81
N ASP A 16 18.62 -25.97 -21.66
CA ASP A 16 17.30 -25.46 -22.10
C ASP A 16 17.20 -23.95 -21.82
N ILE A 17 17.60 -23.16 -22.81
CA ILE A 17 17.19 -21.76 -22.98
C ILE A 17 15.90 -21.86 -23.81
N PHE A 18 14.76 -21.29 -23.37
CA PHE A 18 13.44 -21.22 -24.05
C PHE A 18 12.23 -22.05 -23.54
N ARG A 19 12.22 -22.63 -22.34
CA ARG A 19 10.93 -23.01 -21.71
C ARG A 19 10.24 -21.82 -21.05
N GLN A 20 9.14 -21.38 -21.67
CA GLN A 20 8.08 -20.58 -21.05
C GLN A 20 7.69 -21.21 -19.70
N PRO A 21 7.37 -20.44 -18.64
CA PRO A 21 6.70 -21.00 -17.49
C PRO A 21 5.36 -21.57 -17.97
N THR A 22 5.32 -22.90 -18.12
CA THR A 22 4.09 -23.65 -18.33
C THR A 22 3.16 -23.29 -17.18
N ALA A 23 1.97 -22.84 -17.54
CA ALA A 23 0.87 -22.60 -16.63
C ALA A 23 0.76 -23.78 -15.65
N GLU A 24 0.86 -23.46 -14.37
CA GLU A 24 0.49 -24.33 -13.28
C GLU A 24 -0.95 -24.82 -13.53
N PRO A 25 -1.23 -26.14 -13.47
CA PRO A 25 -2.54 -26.67 -13.75
C PRO A 25 -3.55 -26.14 -12.73
N GLU A 26 -4.59 -25.47 -13.23
CA GLU A 26 -5.79 -25.09 -12.48
C GLU A 26 -6.34 -26.32 -11.70
N PRO A 27 -6.74 -26.14 -10.44
CA PRO A 27 -7.53 -27.15 -9.74
C PRO A 27 -8.88 -27.32 -10.44
N PRO A 28 -9.44 -28.54 -10.53
CA PRO A 28 -10.71 -28.79 -11.19
C PRO A 28 -11.85 -28.03 -10.51
N PRO A 29 -12.88 -27.58 -11.26
CA PRO A 29 -14.11 -27.09 -10.65
C PRO A 29 -14.84 -28.27 -10.01
N ASP A 30 -15.01 -28.21 -8.69
CA ASP A 30 -15.95 -29.07 -7.97
C ASP A 30 -17.35 -28.87 -8.58
N GLN A 31 -17.91 -29.98 -9.08
CA GLN A 31 -19.19 -30.03 -9.73
C GLN A 31 -20.31 -29.78 -8.72
N GLU A 32 -21.08 -28.72 -8.94
CA GLU A 32 -22.34 -28.44 -8.28
C GLU A 32 -23.35 -29.55 -8.59
N PRO A 33 -23.93 -30.27 -7.61
CA PRO A 33 -24.91 -31.31 -7.88
C PRO A 33 -26.24 -30.71 -8.37
N PRO A 34 -26.97 -31.40 -9.26
CA PRO A 34 -28.12 -30.85 -9.99
C PRO A 34 -29.37 -30.69 -9.11
N PRO A 35 -30.31 -29.78 -9.46
CA PRO A 35 -31.61 -29.71 -8.81
C PRO A 35 -32.58 -30.76 -9.40
N PRO A 36 -33.31 -31.52 -8.58
CA PRO A 36 -34.51 -32.18 -9.05
C PRO A 36 -35.69 -31.19 -9.02
N GLY A 37 -36.17 -30.83 -10.21
CA GLY A 37 -37.51 -30.28 -10.39
C GLY A 37 -38.57 -31.37 -10.18
N GLY A 38 -39.71 -30.99 -9.59
CA GLY A 38 -40.84 -31.90 -9.39
C GLY A 38 -42.01 -31.21 -8.70
N LEU A 39 -43.12 -31.11 -9.41
CA LEU A 39 -44.27 -30.25 -9.17
C LEU A 39 -45.40 -30.92 -8.35
N VAL A 40 -46.27 -30.07 -7.78
CA VAL A 40 -47.71 -30.25 -7.45
C VAL A 40 -48.11 -30.97 -6.15
N SER A 41 -48.73 -30.22 -5.23
CA SER A 41 -50.14 -30.39 -4.74
C SER A 41 -50.32 -29.55 -3.47
N GLN A 42 -50.84 -28.32 -3.56
CA GLN A 42 -52.25 -27.95 -3.75
C GLN A 42 -53.12 -28.13 -2.49
N ARG A 43 -53.61 -26.97 -2.03
CA ARG A 43 -54.86 -26.68 -1.29
C ARG A 43 -55.04 -27.30 0.09
N ASN A 44 -54.83 -26.48 1.11
CA ASN A 44 -55.77 -26.45 2.23
C ASN A 44 -56.88 -25.44 1.93
N ALA A 45 -58.10 -25.98 1.94
CA ALA A 45 -59.35 -25.26 1.83
C ALA A 45 -59.58 -24.41 3.09
N SER A 46 -60.00 -23.17 2.91
CA SER A 46 -60.82 -22.46 3.89
C SER A 46 -61.82 -21.63 3.11
N GLY A 47 -63.05 -22.12 3.13
CA GLY A 47 -64.19 -21.47 2.51
C GLY A 47 -64.72 -20.32 3.35
N THR A 48 -65.09 -19.26 2.64
CA THR A 48 -66.26 -18.38 2.84
C THR A 48 -66.33 -17.51 4.10
N ALA A 49 -66.13 -16.19 3.89
CA ALA A 49 -67.14 -15.13 4.09
C ALA A 49 -66.42 -13.75 4.04
N ILE A 50 -66.39 -13.09 2.88
CA ILE A 50 -67.17 -11.87 2.54
C ILE A 50 -67.22 -10.82 3.67
N LEU A 51 -66.64 -9.64 3.36
CA LEU A 51 -67.17 -8.27 3.54
C LEU A 51 -66.04 -7.28 3.89
N ALA A 52 -65.47 -6.65 2.86
CA ALA A 52 -65.03 -5.25 2.97
C ALA A 52 -66.29 -4.35 2.84
N PRO A 53 -66.28 -3.04 3.19
CA PRO A 53 -65.12 -2.17 3.41
C PRO A 53 -65.24 -1.26 4.66
N ALA A 54 -64.17 -0.53 4.98
CA ALA A 54 -64.17 0.94 5.03
C ALA A 54 -63.28 1.55 6.14
N LEU A 55 -62.46 2.50 5.68
CA LEU A 55 -61.97 3.71 6.35
C LEU A 55 -60.66 3.65 7.16
N PRO A 56 -59.70 4.56 6.89
CA PRO A 56 -58.42 4.66 7.56
C PRO A 56 -58.46 5.69 8.70
N ALA A 57 -57.82 5.41 9.84
CA ALA A 57 -57.31 6.45 10.72
C ALA A 57 -56.32 5.86 11.74
N GLU A 58 -55.07 6.24 11.53
CA GLU A 58 -54.11 6.65 12.56
C GLU A 58 -53.74 5.66 13.68
N ALA A 59 -52.56 5.07 13.46
CA ALA A 59 -51.82 4.27 14.43
C ALA A 59 -51.41 5.12 15.65
N ALA A 60 -52.17 4.98 16.73
CA ALA A 60 -51.73 5.34 18.06
C ALA A 60 -50.76 4.27 18.60
N VAL A 61 -49.55 4.74 18.86
CA VAL A 61 -48.46 4.19 19.66
C VAL A 61 -48.85 3.11 20.69
N ALA A 62 -48.34 1.90 20.48
CA ALA A 62 -48.21 0.89 21.54
C ALA A 62 -46.76 0.39 21.56
N SER A 63 -46.01 0.85 22.56
CA SER A 63 -44.65 0.44 22.87
C SER A 63 -44.59 -1.07 23.11
N ALA A 64 -44.14 -1.81 22.10
CA ALA A 64 -43.66 -3.18 22.28
C ALA A 64 -42.14 -3.11 22.46
N SER A 65 -41.70 -3.21 23.72
CA SER A 65 -40.30 -3.46 24.09
C SER A 65 -39.82 -4.75 23.45
N LEU A 66 -39.23 -4.63 22.26
CA LEU A 66 -38.37 -5.65 21.70
C LEU A 66 -36.99 -5.46 22.32
N LYS A 67 -36.65 -6.40 23.19
CA LYS A 67 -35.30 -6.67 23.68
C LYS A 67 -34.40 -6.80 22.45
N ALA A 68 -33.81 -5.69 22.05
CA ALA A 68 -32.80 -5.65 21.01
C ALA A 68 -31.70 -6.60 21.47
N GLY A 69 -31.55 -7.71 20.74
CA GLY A 69 -30.33 -8.49 20.80
C GLY A 69 -29.19 -7.50 20.63
N ALA A 70 -28.33 -7.44 21.65
CA ALA A 70 -27.03 -6.83 21.51
C ALA A 70 -26.28 -7.68 20.47
N ALA A 71 -26.52 -7.39 19.18
CA ALA A 71 -25.48 -7.54 18.20
C ALA A 71 -24.29 -6.79 18.81
N PRO A 72 -23.11 -7.43 18.94
CA PRO A 72 -21.95 -6.70 19.39
C PRO A 72 -21.87 -5.49 18.48
N ALA A 73 -21.85 -4.30 19.09
CA ALA A 73 -21.32 -3.14 18.43
C ALA A 73 -19.91 -3.54 18.02
N ALA A 74 -19.77 -4.14 16.83
CA ALA A 74 -18.52 -4.23 16.11
C ALA A 74 -18.15 -2.76 15.98
N ALA A 75 -17.29 -2.37 16.91
CA ALA A 75 -17.23 -1.01 17.31
C ALA A 75 -16.92 -0.16 16.09
N ARG A 76 -17.30 1.11 16.17
CA ARG A 76 -16.72 2.18 15.36
C ARG A 76 -15.23 2.32 15.71
N GLN A 77 -14.48 1.21 15.64
CA GLN A 77 -13.06 1.15 15.81
C GLN A 77 -12.52 1.92 14.62
N GLY A 78 -11.98 3.09 14.89
CA GLY A 78 -11.13 3.76 13.91
C GLY A 78 -10.01 2.81 13.45
N PRO A 79 -9.29 3.17 12.38
CA PRO A 79 -8.20 2.33 11.90
C PRO A 79 -7.23 2.03 13.04
N ALA A 80 -6.95 0.74 13.28
CA ALA A 80 -6.03 0.28 14.30
C ALA A 80 -4.62 0.85 14.06
N VAL A 81 -4.25 1.05 12.79
CA VAL A 81 -3.02 1.73 12.39
C VAL A 81 -3.32 2.80 11.34
N ARG A 82 -2.79 3.99 11.54
CA ARG A 82 -2.82 5.08 10.56
C ARG A 82 -1.42 5.33 10.04
N LEU A 83 -1.28 5.39 8.73
CA LEU A 83 -0.02 5.66 8.03
C LEU A 83 -0.15 6.95 7.22
N TRP A 84 0.89 7.77 7.21
CA TRP A 84 0.95 8.94 6.35
C TRP A 84 2.40 9.30 6.03
N LEU A 85 2.57 9.99 4.91
CA LEU A 85 3.84 10.56 4.50
C LEU A 85 3.98 11.97 5.07
N ALA A 86 5.14 12.28 5.62
CA ALA A 86 5.49 13.59 6.13
C ALA A 86 6.80 14.07 5.47
N PRO A 87 6.81 15.27 4.86
CA PRO A 87 5.68 16.17 4.67
C PRO A 87 4.63 15.64 3.66
N ALA A 88 3.36 16.06 3.82
CA ALA A 88 2.26 15.62 2.95
C ALA A 88 2.25 16.32 1.58
N ARG A 89 2.86 17.51 1.51
CA ARG A 89 3.15 18.24 0.29
C ARG A 89 4.56 18.74 0.39
N LEU A 90 5.33 18.56 -0.68
CA LEU A 90 6.71 19.01 -0.73
C LEU A 90 6.99 19.61 -2.10
N THR A 91 7.68 20.75 -2.11
CA THR A 91 8.18 21.37 -3.33
C THR A 91 9.70 21.32 -3.31
N VAL A 92 10.31 20.73 -4.33
CA VAL A 92 11.77 20.58 -4.46
C VAL A 92 12.25 21.03 -5.83
N SER A 93 13.53 21.34 -5.96
CA SER A 93 14.14 21.64 -7.25
C SER A 93 14.60 20.36 -7.95
N ALA A 94 14.56 20.34 -9.28
CA ALA A 94 15.13 19.23 -10.05
C ALA A 94 16.63 19.04 -9.70
N GLY A 95 17.05 17.79 -9.47
CA GLY A 95 18.41 17.44 -9.03
C GLY A 95 18.61 17.41 -7.51
N ASP A 96 17.70 17.97 -6.73
CA ASP A 96 17.81 18.00 -5.27
C ASP A 96 17.48 16.64 -4.62
N ARG A 97 18.02 16.41 -3.42
CA ARG A 97 17.70 15.23 -2.60
C ARG A 97 16.91 15.64 -1.38
N PHE A 98 15.78 14.98 -1.17
CA PHE A 98 14.86 15.30 -0.08
C PHE A 98 14.44 14.05 0.68
N GLU A 99 14.09 14.22 1.95
CA GLU A 99 13.66 13.14 2.83
C GLU A 99 12.14 13.15 3.00
N VAL A 100 11.51 12.00 2.78
CA VAL A 100 10.11 11.73 3.09
C VAL A 100 10.04 10.67 4.17
N ARG A 101 9.35 10.99 5.27
CA ARG A 101 9.18 10.08 6.41
C ARG A 101 7.83 9.39 6.32
N VAL A 102 7.82 8.08 6.50
CA VAL A 102 6.58 7.33 6.73
C VAL A 102 6.30 7.35 8.22
N GLN A 103 5.27 8.08 8.61
CA GLN A 103 4.79 8.15 9.99
C GLN A 103 3.68 7.14 10.20
N ALA A 104 3.69 6.49 11.36
CA ALA A 104 2.63 5.60 11.81
C ALA A 104 2.05 6.05 13.15
N THR A 105 0.77 5.78 13.35
CA THR A 105 0.13 5.78 14.66
C THR A 105 -0.64 4.49 14.81
N ALA A 106 -0.29 3.69 15.82
CA ALA A 106 -0.94 2.45 16.13
C ALA A 106 -1.67 2.54 17.48
N GLY A 107 -2.97 2.30 17.45
CA GLY A 107 -3.80 2.12 18.64
C GLY A 107 -3.84 0.68 19.14
N GLN A 108 -3.19 -0.25 18.44
CA GLN A 108 -3.07 -1.68 18.75
C GLN A 108 -1.61 -2.12 18.55
N ALA A 109 -1.19 -3.19 19.20
CA ALA A 109 0.19 -3.65 19.15
C ALA A 109 0.55 -4.17 17.75
N VAL A 110 1.49 -3.52 17.08
CA VAL A 110 1.96 -3.89 15.73
C VAL A 110 3.32 -4.58 15.83
N SER A 111 3.48 -5.72 15.17
CA SER A 111 4.77 -6.42 15.08
C SER A 111 5.36 -6.36 13.67
N HIS A 112 4.51 -6.47 12.63
CA HIS A 112 4.94 -6.41 11.24
C HIS A 112 4.16 -5.35 10.48
N LEU A 113 4.87 -4.66 9.59
CA LEU A 113 4.35 -3.55 8.81
C LEU A 113 4.91 -3.60 7.37
N PRO A 114 4.36 -4.48 6.51
CA PRO A 114 4.66 -4.43 5.08
C PRO A 114 3.98 -3.21 4.44
N LEU A 115 4.78 -2.41 3.76
CA LEU A 115 4.41 -1.17 3.11
C LEU A 115 4.77 -1.24 1.62
N SER A 116 3.97 -0.56 0.81
CA SER A 116 4.20 -0.38 -0.62
C SER A 116 4.02 1.10 -0.94
N LEU A 117 5.06 1.70 -1.50
CA LEU A 117 5.06 3.09 -1.92
C LEU A 117 5.15 3.17 -3.44
N GLN A 118 4.14 3.81 -4.04
CA GLN A 118 4.03 4.03 -5.47
C GLN A 118 4.41 5.46 -5.79
N PHE A 119 5.25 5.65 -6.79
CA PHE A 119 5.76 6.94 -7.24
C PHE A 119 6.04 6.89 -8.76
N ASP A 120 6.23 8.06 -9.37
CA ASP A 120 6.63 8.13 -10.77
C ASP A 120 8.17 8.07 -10.92
N PRO A 121 8.73 6.99 -11.51
CA PRO A 121 10.18 6.84 -11.68
C PRO A 121 10.77 7.81 -12.72
N ALA A 122 9.95 8.47 -13.54
CA ALA A 122 10.41 9.49 -14.46
C ALA A 122 10.69 10.84 -13.76
N VAL A 123 10.07 11.07 -12.59
CA VAL A 123 10.19 12.32 -11.82
C VAL A 123 11.05 12.14 -10.58
N LEU A 124 10.96 10.98 -9.91
CA LEU A 124 11.66 10.68 -8.66
C LEU A 124 12.43 9.37 -8.71
N ALA A 125 13.60 9.35 -8.08
CA ALA A 125 14.38 8.13 -7.82
C ALA A 125 14.60 7.93 -6.32
N VAL A 126 14.54 6.68 -5.85
CA VAL A 126 14.87 6.33 -4.46
C VAL A 126 16.38 6.23 -4.33
N ASP A 127 16.98 7.03 -3.45
CA ASP A 127 18.42 7.05 -3.20
C ASP A 127 18.78 6.17 -2.00
N LYS A 128 18.01 6.28 -0.91
CA LYS A 128 18.24 5.52 0.33
C LYS A 128 16.94 5.30 1.09
N VAL A 129 16.85 4.16 1.79
CA VAL A 129 15.83 3.91 2.81
C VAL A 129 16.51 3.67 4.14
N GLU A 130 16.09 4.41 5.16
CA GLU A 130 16.58 4.30 6.52
C GLU A 130 15.46 3.87 7.45
N ARG A 131 15.80 3.04 8.42
CA ARG A 131 14.84 2.60 9.42
C ARG A 131 14.44 3.77 10.33
N GLY A 132 13.20 3.77 10.76
CA GLY A 132 12.72 4.64 11.82
C GLY A 132 12.75 3.97 13.18
N GLU A 133 12.20 4.66 14.17
CA GLU A 133 12.18 4.28 15.58
C GLU A 133 10.89 3.55 16.01
N PHE A 134 9.84 3.55 15.17
CA PHE A 134 8.51 3.06 15.53
C PHE A 134 8.51 1.61 16.02
N LEU A 135 9.17 0.69 15.29
CA LEU A 135 9.25 -0.73 15.66
C LEU A 135 10.37 -1.03 16.67
N GLY A 136 11.12 -0.04 17.13
CA GLY A 136 12.21 -0.19 18.11
C GLY A 136 13.61 0.04 17.56
N GLY A 137 14.60 -0.18 18.44
CA GLY A 137 16.01 0.11 18.21
C GLY A 137 16.74 -0.94 17.38
N GLU A 138 18.08 -0.84 17.36
CA GLU A 138 18.91 -1.73 16.56
C GLU A 138 18.91 -3.12 17.20
N GLY A 139 18.73 -4.18 16.39
CA GLY A 139 18.57 -5.54 16.90
C GLY A 139 17.17 -5.89 17.43
N GLU A 140 16.29 -4.91 17.64
CA GLU A 140 14.88 -5.14 18.01
C GLU A 140 13.94 -5.18 16.80
N ALA A 141 14.33 -4.50 15.71
CA ALA A 141 13.56 -4.45 14.48
C ALA A 141 14.47 -4.47 13.25
N GLN A 142 13.96 -5.06 12.18
CA GLN A 142 14.58 -5.10 10.87
C GLN A 142 13.68 -4.39 9.86
N VAL A 143 14.31 -3.60 8.99
CA VAL A 143 13.65 -2.98 7.84
C VAL A 143 14.38 -3.45 6.59
N MET A 144 13.62 -3.99 5.64
CA MET A 144 14.09 -4.34 4.32
C MET A 144 13.36 -3.47 3.29
N SER A 145 14.05 -3.08 2.24
CA SER A 145 13.47 -2.31 1.14
C SER A 145 13.89 -2.88 -0.20
N ASP A 146 12.95 -3.01 -1.12
CA ASP A 146 13.18 -3.41 -2.50
C ASP A 146 12.64 -2.34 -3.45
N ALA A 147 13.53 -1.80 -4.28
CA ALA A 147 13.22 -0.85 -5.35
C ALA A 147 13.45 -1.47 -6.74
N GLY A 148 13.39 -2.81 -6.85
CA GLY A 148 13.70 -3.52 -8.08
C GLY A 148 12.71 -3.27 -9.21
N ARG A 149 11.51 -2.77 -8.88
CA ARG A 149 10.48 -2.37 -9.85
C ARG A 149 10.43 -0.85 -10.00
N PRO A 150 10.52 -0.31 -11.22
CA PRO A 150 10.41 1.13 -11.43
C PRO A 150 9.05 1.64 -10.95
N GLY A 151 9.06 2.69 -10.13
CA GLY A 151 7.87 3.34 -9.58
C GLY A 151 7.22 2.64 -8.38
N VAL A 152 7.79 1.53 -7.89
CA VAL A 152 7.27 0.82 -6.72
C VAL A 152 8.41 0.51 -5.75
N LEU A 153 8.33 1.03 -4.53
CA LEU A 153 9.21 0.71 -3.43
C LEU A 153 8.46 -0.15 -2.41
N VAL A 154 8.88 -1.40 -2.26
CA VAL A 154 8.32 -2.32 -1.26
C VAL A 154 9.19 -2.25 -0.01
N ILE A 155 8.58 -2.06 1.16
CA ILE A 155 9.28 -1.93 2.43
C ILE A 155 8.69 -2.92 3.43
N GLY A 156 9.49 -3.85 3.91
CA GLY A 156 9.11 -4.78 4.97
C GLY A 156 9.74 -4.35 6.29
N ALA A 157 8.94 -3.85 7.23
CA ALA A 157 9.40 -3.53 8.57
C ALA A 157 8.84 -4.56 9.58
N SER A 158 9.69 -5.21 10.37
CA SER A 158 9.29 -6.27 11.31
C SER A 158 10.09 -6.21 12.60
N ARG A 159 9.46 -6.51 13.74
CA ARG A 159 10.19 -6.76 14.99
C ARG A 159 10.92 -8.10 14.92
N LEU A 160 12.08 -8.18 15.58
CA LEU A 160 12.90 -9.38 15.67
C LEU A 160 12.61 -10.14 16.98
N GLY A 161 12.76 -11.47 16.93
CA GLY A 161 12.55 -12.35 18.08
C GLY A 161 11.09 -12.51 18.50
N LYS A 162 10.84 -12.69 19.80
CA LYS A 162 9.49 -12.77 20.41
C LYS A 162 9.11 -11.45 21.09
N ALA A 163 9.57 -10.33 20.53
CA ALA A 163 9.29 -9.02 21.09
C ALA A 163 7.79 -8.72 20.98
N GLN A 164 7.21 -8.09 22.01
CA GLN A 164 5.81 -7.66 21.95
C GLN A 164 5.64 -6.58 20.88
N GLY A 165 4.44 -6.51 20.28
CA GLY A 165 4.12 -5.47 19.31
C GLY A 165 4.16 -4.07 19.94
N VAL A 166 4.41 -3.07 19.11
CA VAL A 166 4.53 -1.67 19.53
C VAL A 166 3.22 -0.92 19.33
N THR A 167 2.92 0.00 20.25
CA THR A 167 1.80 0.95 20.16
C THR A 167 2.34 2.38 20.25
N GLY A 168 1.55 3.35 19.78
CA GLY A 168 1.91 4.77 19.82
C GLY A 168 2.16 5.37 18.45
N THR A 169 2.88 6.49 18.40
CA THR A 169 3.14 7.26 17.19
C THR A 169 4.64 7.39 16.98
N GLY A 170 5.11 7.17 15.75
CA GLY A 170 6.53 7.30 15.43
C GLY A 170 6.83 7.18 13.94
N THR A 171 8.09 7.38 13.59
CA THR A 171 8.58 7.18 12.23
C THR A 171 8.86 5.70 11.99
N VAL A 172 8.27 5.12 10.94
CA VAL A 172 8.53 3.74 10.53
C VAL A 172 9.81 3.66 9.72
N VAL A 173 9.93 4.52 8.71
CA VAL A 173 11.08 4.60 7.81
C VAL A 173 11.25 6.04 7.31
N ARG A 174 12.48 6.38 6.95
CA ARG A 174 12.84 7.63 6.27
C ARG A 174 13.36 7.26 4.88
N ILE A 175 12.84 7.91 3.86
CA ILE A 175 13.14 7.59 2.47
C ILE A 175 13.75 8.84 1.87
N VAL A 176 14.98 8.72 1.39
CA VAL A 176 15.67 9.79 0.66
C VAL A 176 15.38 9.61 -0.82
N PHE A 177 14.69 10.58 -1.38
CA PHE A 177 14.40 10.68 -2.81
C PHE A 177 15.34 11.66 -3.48
N ARG A 178 15.58 11.45 -4.77
CA ARG A 178 16.24 12.39 -5.67
C ARG A 178 15.24 12.83 -6.73
N ALA A 179 15.07 14.13 -6.91
CA ALA A 179 14.30 14.67 -8.02
C ALA A 179 15.11 14.54 -9.31
N VAL A 180 14.60 13.79 -10.30
CA VAL A 180 15.30 13.55 -11.57
C VAL A 180 14.76 14.39 -12.72
N ALA A 181 13.48 14.79 -12.66
CA ALA A 181 12.84 15.65 -13.65
C ALA A 181 11.83 16.59 -12.98
N ASP A 182 11.51 17.71 -13.62
CA ASP A 182 10.42 18.58 -13.22
C ASP A 182 9.05 17.89 -13.42
N GLY A 183 8.08 18.23 -12.56
CA GLY A 183 6.75 17.64 -12.62
C GLY A 183 6.09 17.48 -11.25
N SER A 184 4.78 17.24 -11.26
CA SER A 184 4.00 16.92 -10.06
C SER A 184 3.70 15.43 -10.02
N THR A 185 4.04 14.76 -8.93
CA THR A 185 3.79 13.33 -8.73
C THR A 185 3.13 13.06 -7.38
N ALA A 186 2.15 12.17 -7.37
CA ALA A 186 1.50 11.72 -6.15
C ALA A 186 2.20 10.47 -5.61
N LEU A 187 2.60 10.51 -4.35
CA LEU A 187 3.13 9.38 -3.62
C LEU A 187 1.98 8.56 -3.02
N GLY A 188 1.69 7.41 -3.64
CA GLY A 188 0.69 6.46 -3.18
C GLY A 188 1.26 5.58 -2.08
N LEU A 189 0.83 5.79 -0.83
CA LEU A 189 1.21 4.91 0.28
C LEU A 189 0.13 3.87 0.53
N GLU A 190 0.52 2.61 0.47
CA GLU A 190 -0.28 1.49 0.94
C GLU A 190 0.49 0.73 2.02
N GLY A 191 -0.23 0.18 2.97
CA GLY A 191 0.38 -0.58 4.05
C GLY A 191 -0.59 -1.55 4.68
N LYS A 192 -0.05 -2.66 5.14
CA LYS A 192 -0.75 -3.59 6.03
C LYS A 192 -0.01 -3.59 7.37
N ALA A 193 -0.74 -3.95 8.41
CA ALA A 193 -0.19 -4.10 9.74
C ALA A 193 -0.64 -5.45 10.28
N LEU A 194 0.28 -6.13 10.95
CA LEU A 194 0.05 -7.41 11.59
C LEU A 194 0.48 -7.30 13.04
N ASP A 195 -0.25 -7.95 13.94
CA ASP A 195 0.17 -8.10 15.32
C ASP A 195 1.27 -9.20 15.47
N ALA A 196 1.66 -9.52 16.70
CA ALA A 196 2.66 -10.55 16.99
C ALA A 196 2.20 -11.98 16.61
N GLU A 197 0.90 -12.23 16.56
CA GLU A 197 0.26 -13.48 16.09
C GLU A 197 0.02 -13.48 14.58
N LEU A 198 0.54 -12.50 13.84
CA LEU A 198 0.35 -12.32 12.40
C LEU A 198 -1.10 -12.06 11.96
N LYS A 199 -1.95 -11.58 12.87
CA LYS A 199 -3.33 -11.22 12.54
C LYS A 199 -3.40 -9.83 11.90
N PRO A 200 -4.14 -9.65 10.80
CA PRO A 200 -4.28 -8.37 10.14
C PRO A 200 -5.00 -7.35 11.01
N LEU A 201 -4.40 -6.17 11.10
CA LEU A 201 -4.95 -4.98 11.75
C LEU A 201 -5.51 -4.04 10.67
N ALA A 202 -6.61 -3.35 10.99
CA ALA A 202 -7.20 -2.37 10.08
C ALA A 202 -6.26 -1.18 9.88
N VAL A 203 -5.77 -0.97 8.65
CA VAL A 203 -4.85 0.12 8.31
C VAL A 203 -5.53 1.18 7.46
N ARG A 204 -5.19 2.44 7.71
CA ARG A 204 -5.56 3.55 6.83
C ARG A 204 -4.33 4.37 6.46
N SER A 205 -4.02 4.44 5.18
CA SER A 205 -2.95 5.28 4.66
C SER A 205 -3.47 6.62 4.14
N LYS A 206 -2.57 7.59 4.03
CA LYS A 206 -2.80 8.86 3.33
C LYS A 206 -1.67 9.09 2.31
N PRO A 207 -2.00 9.42 1.05
CA PRO A 207 -1.00 9.77 0.05
C PRO A 207 -0.39 11.14 0.35
N ALA A 208 0.75 11.42 -0.28
CA ALA A 208 1.37 12.74 -0.34
C ALA A 208 1.55 13.19 -1.78
N VAL A 209 1.82 14.46 -1.98
CA VAL A 209 2.12 15.04 -3.30
C VAL A 209 3.49 15.68 -3.26
N VAL A 210 4.30 15.43 -4.29
CA VAL A 210 5.60 16.06 -4.47
C VAL A 210 5.57 16.84 -5.77
N GLU A 211 5.94 18.11 -5.70
CA GLU A 211 6.08 19.00 -6.83
C GLU A 211 7.57 19.30 -7.05
N VAL A 212 8.10 18.86 -8.17
CA VAL A 212 9.44 19.22 -8.60
C VAL A 212 9.32 20.45 -9.47
N SER A 213 9.74 21.60 -8.94
CA SER A 213 9.91 22.81 -9.72
C SER A 213 11.25 22.71 -10.44
N GLY A 214 11.22 22.60 -11.77
CA GLY A 214 12.39 22.98 -12.54
C GLY A 214 12.63 24.46 -12.29
N GLU A 215 13.77 24.84 -11.73
CA GLU A 215 14.20 26.22 -11.92
C GLU A 215 14.30 26.42 -13.44
N PRO A 216 13.53 27.34 -14.03
CA PRO A 216 13.79 27.73 -15.40
C PRO A 216 15.18 28.32 -15.39
N ASP A 217 16.12 27.60 -16.00
CA ASP A 217 17.44 28.09 -16.35
C ASP A 217 17.32 29.55 -16.81
N SER A 218 17.62 30.46 -15.90
CA SER A 218 17.70 31.89 -16.13
C SER A 218 19.15 32.29 -15.97
N THR A 219 20.07 31.58 -16.64
CA THR A 219 21.43 32.09 -16.88
C THR A 219 21.95 31.58 -18.22
N GLY A 220 21.18 31.88 -19.26
CA GLY A 220 21.56 31.60 -20.64
C GLY A 220 21.00 32.61 -21.63
N ARG A 221 20.72 33.86 -21.22
CA ARG A 221 20.63 34.93 -22.21
C ARG A 221 22.07 35.25 -22.59
N PRO A 222 22.57 34.91 -23.80
CA PRO A 222 23.78 35.55 -24.28
C PRO A 222 23.47 37.05 -24.25
N GLU A 223 24.16 37.78 -23.38
CA GLU A 223 24.27 39.21 -23.52
C GLU A 223 24.66 39.44 -24.98
N ARG A 224 23.72 39.96 -25.78
CA ARG A 224 23.99 40.32 -27.16
C ARG A 224 25.24 41.20 -27.08
N PRO A 225 26.39 40.82 -27.69
CA PRO A 225 27.57 41.66 -27.62
C PRO A 225 27.14 43.05 -28.08
N ALA A 226 27.27 44.03 -27.18
CA ALA A 226 27.01 45.42 -27.49
C ALA A 226 27.81 45.73 -28.76
N ALA A 227 27.11 46.12 -29.82
CA ALA A 227 27.73 46.58 -31.04
C ALA A 227 28.77 47.65 -30.68
N PRO A 228 29.96 47.64 -31.30
CA PRO A 228 30.89 48.75 -31.13
C PRO A 228 30.18 50.03 -31.58
N VAL A 229 30.05 50.97 -30.64
CA VAL A 229 29.68 52.36 -30.94
C VAL A 229 30.61 52.86 -32.05
N PRO A 230 30.10 53.33 -33.21
CA PRO A 230 30.96 54.02 -34.15
C PRO A 230 31.43 55.31 -33.49
N ASN A 231 32.74 55.41 -33.21
CA ASN A 231 33.37 56.68 -32.89
C ASN A 231 33.10 57.63 -34.06
N GLY A 232 32.32 58.66 -33.79
CA GLY A 232 32.33 59.86 -34.60
C GLY A 232 33.69 60.51 -34.43
N GLU A 233 34.43 60.64 -35.52
CA GLU A 233 35.48 61.65 -35.63
C GLU A 233 35.15 62.50 -36.86
N ALA A 234 35.13 63.80 -36.61
CA ALA A 234 34.82 64.89 -37.53
C ALA A 234 36.06 65.37 -38.27
#